data_AF-A0A265N9I9-F1
#
_entry.id   AF-A0A265N9I9-F1
#
_cell.length_a   1.000
_cell.length_b   1.000
_cell.length_c   1.000
_cell.angle_alpha   90.00
_cell.angle_beta   90.00
_cell.angle_gamma   90.00
#
_symmetry.space_group_name_H-M   'P 1'
#
loop_
_entity.id
_entity.type
_entity.pdbx_description
1 polymer ?
#
loop_
_entity_poly.entity_id
_entity_poly.type
_entity_poly.pdbx_seq_one_letter_code
_entity_poly.pdbx_strand_id
1 'polypeptide(L)' 'MTSSMKRFEQKKWDLYDTNLGQALESVEKGDLQCAFECFKRVAWVLHSLSKYQPPIEKEQEVEMKQYINFHL' A
#
# COMPACT_ATOMS: atom_id res chain seq x y z
N MET A 1 -9.24 10.89 1.80
CA MET A 1 -8.36 9.74 2.06
C MET A 1 -8.71 9.18 3.43
N THR A 2 -9.27 7.98 3.44
CA THR A 2 -9.89 7.35 4.61
C THR A 2 -8.83 6.95 5.65
N SER A 3 -9.19 6.86 6.93
CA SER A 3 -8.24 6.43 7.98
C SER A 3 -7.72 5.00 7.77
N SER A 4 -8.51 4.14 7.12
CA SER A 4 -8.12 2.78 6.76
C SER A 4 -7.15 2.75 5.56
N MET A 5 -7.34 3.63 4.58
CA MET A 5 -6.44 3.81 3.44
C MET A 5 -5.06 4.32 3.88
N LYS A 6 -5.01 5.36 4.74
CA LYS A 6 -3.76 5.86 5.32
C LYS A 6 -2.99 4.77 6.08
N ARG A 7 -3.70 3.94 6.85
CA ARG A 7 -3.08 2.82 7.60
C ARG A 7 -2.53 1.74 6.68
N PHE A 8 -3.23 1.41 5.59
CA PHE A 8 -2.75 0.44 4.60
C PHE A 8 -1.47 0.93 3.92
N GLU A 9 -1.48 2.17 3.43
CA GLU A 9 -0.32 2.76 2.76
C GLU A 9 0.87 2.88 3.70
N GLN A 10 0.67 3.36 4.94
CA GLN A 10 1.74 3.44 5.93
C GLN A 10 2.39 2.07 6.16
N LYS A 11 1.59 1.03 6.39
CA LYS A 11 2.09 -0.33 6.59
C LYS A 11 2.90 -0.83 5.38
N LYS A 12 2.52 -0.43 4.17
CA LYS A 12 3.25 -0.80 2.95
C LYS A 12 4.57 -0.04 2.85
N TRP A 13 4.60 1.25 3.16
CA TRP A 13 5.84 2.02 3.21
C TRP A 13 6.81 1.53 4.29
N ASP A 14 6.32 1.16 5.48
CA ASP A 14 7.16 0.58 6.54
C ASP A 14 7.83 -0.74 6.06
N LEU A 15 7.09 -1.56 5.31
CA LEU A 15 7.62 -2.79 4.70
C LEU A 15 8.62 -2.48 3.58
N TYR A 16 8.40 -1.43 2.80
CA TYR A 16 9.35 -1.00 1.77
C TYR A 16 10.69 -0.62 2.41
N ASP A 17 10.68 0.28 3.40
CA ASP A 17 11.89 0.78 4.06
C ASP A 17 12.69 -0.36 4.72
N THR A 18 11.98 -1.25 5.41
CA THR A 18 12.62 -2.42 6.07
C THR A 18 13.33 -3.32 5.06
N ASN A 19 12.66 -3.70 3.97
CA ASN A 19 13.26 -4.61 2.98
C ASN A 19 14.36 -3.92 2.18
N LEU A 20 14.25 -2.61 1.89
CA LEU A 20 15.30 -1.87 1.21
C LEU A 20 16.57 -1.78 2.07
N GLY A 21 16.42 -1.44 3.36
CA GLY A 21 17.54 -1.40 4.29
C GLY A 21 18.26 -2.75 4.40
N GLN A 22 17.51 -3.84 4.55
CA GLN A 22 18.06 -5.20 4.59
C GLN A 22 18.75 -5.59 3.27
N ALA A 23 18.19 -5.20 2.13
CA ALA A 23 18.79 -5.47 0.83
C ALA A 23 20.17 -4.80 0.71
N LEU A 24 20.27 -3.52 1.08
CA LEU A 24 21.51 -2.75 1.01
C LEU A 24 22.57 -3.30 1.98
N GLU A 25 22.18 -3.61 3.22
CA GLU A 25 23.08 -4.25 4.19
C GLU A 25 23.60 -5.61 3.69
N SER A 26 22.74 -6.39 3.01
CA SER A 26 23.13 -7.67 2.44
C SER A 26 24.09 -7.51 1.27
N VAL A 27 23.93 -6.47 0.44
CA VAL A 27 24.88 -6.11 -0.62
C VAL A 27 26.25 -5.77 -0.03
N GLU A 28 26.31 -4.96 1.02
CA GLU A 28 27.56 -4.59 1.69
C GLU A 28 28.29 -5.80 2.27
N LYS A 29 27.55 -6.80 2.76
CA LYS A 29 28.10 -8.06 3.30
C LYS A 29 28.44 -9.09 2.22
N GLY A 30 28.09 -8.84 0.95
CA GLY A 30 28.26 -9.81 -0.14
C GLY A 30 27.25 -10.95 -0.14
N ASP A 31 26.21 -10.90 0.70
CA ASP A 31 25.10 -11.86 0.68
C ASP A 31 24.09 -11.49 -0.42
N LEU A 32 24.47 -11.79 -1.66
CA LEU A 32 23.68 -11.45 -2.84
C LEU A 32 22.35 -12.20 -2.89
N GLN A 33 22.27 -13.39 -2.28
CA GLN A 33 21.02 -14.16 -2.24
C GLN A 33 20.00 -13.48 -1.32
N CYS A 34 20.43 -13.04 -0.13
CA CYS A 34 19.57 -12.28 0.78
C CYS A 34 19.16 -10.93 0.15
N ALA A 35 20.11 -10.23 -0.48
CA ALA A 35 19.83 -8.98 -1.18
C ALA A 35 18.74 -9.17 -2.26
N PHE A 36 18.88 -10.21 -3.09
CA PHE A 36 17.91 -10.53 -4.14
C PHE A 36 16.49 -10.77 -3.61
N GLU A 37 16.36 -11.58 -2.54
CA GLU A 37 15.05 -11.84 -1.93
C GLU A 37 14.44 -10.57 -1.31
N CYS A 38 15.25 -9.72 -0.70
CA CYS A 38 14.79 -8.43 -0.18
C CYS A 38 14.32 -7.50 -1.31
N PHE A 39 15.06 -7.41 -2.42
CA PHE A 39 14.64 -6.61 -3.58
C PHE A 39 13.34 -7.12 -4.24
N LYS A 40 13.12 -8.44 -4.29
CA LYS A 40 11.83 -9.00 -4.73
C LYS A 40 10.66 -8.51 -3.88
N ARG A 41 10.85 -8.46 -2.56
CA ARG A 41 9.82 -7.96 -1.63
C ARG A 41 9.58 -6.47 -1.82
N VAL A 42 10.63 -5.67 -2.01
CA VAL A 42 10.51 -4.25 -2.37
C VAL A 42 9.66 -4.06 -3.63
N ALA A 43 9.97 -4.82 -4.70
CA ALA A 43 9.21 -4.76 -5.95
C ALA A 43 7.73 -5.14 -5.74
N TRP A 44 7.45 -6.16 -4.94
CA TRP A 44 6.07 -6.55 -4.60
C TRP A 44 5.31 -5.46 -3.83
N VAL A 45 5.96 -4.75 -2.91
CA VAL A 45 5.34 -3.65 -2.17
C VAL A 45 4.97 -2.51 -3.12
N LEU A 46 5.90 -2.08 -3.98
CA LEU A 46 5.65 -1.03 -4.99
C LEU A 46 4.51 -1.43 -5.94
N HIS A 47 4.49 -2.69 -6.37
CA HIS A 47 3.41 -3.24 -7.19
C HIS A 47 2.06 -3.25 -6.46
N SER A 48 2.06 -3.57 -5.17
CA SER A 48 0.83 -3.54 -4.35
C SER A 48 0.28 -2.12 -4.22
N LEU A 49 1.16 -1.14 -4.02
CA LEU A 49 0.79 0.26 -3.89
C LEU A 49 0.25 0.81 -5.22
N SER A 50 0.85 0.48 -6.35
CA SER A 50 0.39 0.96 -7.67
C SER A 50 -0.96 0.39 -8.09
N LYS A 51 -1.30 -0.82 -7.61
CA LYS A 51 -2.59 -1.47 -7.85
C LYS A 51 -3.65 -1.18 -6.79
N TYR A 52 -3.29 -0.51 -5.70
CA TYR A 52 -4.24 -0.26 -4.63
C TYR A 52 -5.29 0.74 -5.11
N GLN A 53 -6.51 0.24 -5.32
CA GLN A 53 -7.69 1.07 -5.51
C GLN A 53 -8.43 1.13 -4.17
N PRO A 54 -8.59 2.32 -3.56
CA PRO A 54 -9.34 2.42 -2.33
C PRO A 54 -10.80 1.95 -2.57
N PRO A 55 -11.41 1.23 -1.63
CA PRO A 55 -12.82 0.89 -1.75
C PRO A 55 -13.62 2.19 -1.87
N ILE A 56 -14.53 2.24 -2.84
CA ILE A 56 -15.51 3.33 -2.95
C ILE A 56 -16.32 3.28 -1.65
N GLU A 57 -16.12 4.28 -0.79
CA GLU A 57 -16.84 4.34 0.48
C GLU A 57 -18.33 4.42 0.20
N LYS A 58 -19.10 3.60 0.93
CA LYS A 58 -20.57 3.59 0.92
C LYS A 58 -21.22 4.94 1.32
N GLU A 59 -20.42 5.99 1.54
CA GLU A 59 -20.90 7.35 1.74
C GLU A 59 -21.55 7.92 0.48
N GLN A 60 -21.09 7.54 -0.72
CA GLN A 60 -21.80 7.90 -1.96
C GLN A 60 -23.18 7.23 -2.06
N GLU A 61 -23.36 6.05 -1.47
CA GLU A 61 -24.68 5.40 -1.46
C GLU A 61 -25.65 6.08 -0.48
N VAL A 62 -25.15 6.63 0.63
CA VAL A 62 -25.97 7.38 1.60
C VAL A 62 -26.32 8.77 1.07
N GLU A 63 -25.36 9.52 0.50
CA GLU A 63 -25.64 10.82 -0.12
C GLU A 63 -26.54 10.68 -1.35
N MET A 64 -26.34 9.66 -2.20
CA MET A 64 -27.19 9.45 -3.38
C MET A 64 -28.60 8.99 -2.99
N LYS A 65 -28.76 8.15 -1.94
CA LYS A 65 -30.08 7.81 -1.39
C LYS A 65 -30.76 9.00 -0.71
N GLN A 66 -30.01 9.88 -0.05
CA GLN A 66 -30.57 11.13 0.49
C GLN A 66 -30.98 12.11 -0.61
N TYR A 67 -30.17 12.26 -1.66
CA TYR A 67 -30.45 13.13 -2.80
C TYR A 67 -31.72 12.69 -3.54
N ILE A 68 -31.87 11.38 -3.79
CA ILE A 68 -33.07 10.79 -4.41
C ILE A 68 -34.32 10.97 -3.53
N ASN A 69 -34.20 10.83 -2.21
CA ASN A 69 -35.32 11.06 -1.28
C ASN A 69 -35.73 12.53 -1.12
N PHE A 70 -34.85 13.49 -1.46
CA PHE A 70 -35.15 14.93 -1.38
C PHE A 70 -35.73 15.51 -2.69
N HIS A 71 -35.65 14.78 -3.81
CA HIS A 71 -36.03 15.27 -5.14
C HIS A 71 -37.10 14.40 -5.84
N LEU A 72 -37.80 13.55 -5.07
CA LEU A 72 -39.07 12.90 -5.41
C LEU A 72 -40.15 13.39 -4.44
#